data_AF-A0A378X7G4-F1
#
_entry.id   AF-A0A378X7G4-F1
#
_cell.length_a   1.000
_cell.length_b   1.000
_cell.length_c   1.000
_cell.angle_alpha   90.00
_cell.angle_beta   90.00
_cell.angle_gamma   90.00
#
_symmetry.space_group_name_H-M   'P 1'
#
loop_
_entity.id
_entity.type
_entity.pdbx_description
1 polymer ?
#
loop_
_entity_poly.entity_id
_entity_poly.type
_entity_poly.pdbx_seq_one_letter_code
_entity_poly.pdbx_strand_id
1 'polypeptide(L)'
;MPVNVIDRFEDQHRYLSNFSDFPAAYRDRWYPTAEHAFAAAKTTDPQWIARIADAPSPGAAKQLGRRVPLRPDWETIKTQVMREVVASKFARTPALADRLRATGDTLLVEGNTWGDKFWGRVPNSGTRTLVGRNMLGRTLMAVRSELHGHPATRWPRAALTGHREKLIAPEVRDWLNSELRRLAVKLRDDHQTHTGNSGLATGSDTWWAGAVLDARLALWAYQPFPQQADPWTQTPRHEHARLRDRAERLVVVGDRYSNGNFDLRNELLIGDANVVVAVRDPAITRGGTVSALRNYCIGMPVITINVRTRRTTISTAFRPHP
;
A
#
# COMPACT_ATOMS: atom_id res chain seq x y z
N MET A 1 8.15 -17.23 9.65
CA MET A 1 7.26 -17.64 8.53
C MET A 1 7.73 -16.84 7.31
N PRO A 2 7.86 -17.43 6.12
CA PRO A 2 8.31 -16.69 4.94
C PRO A 2 7.40 -15.48 4.70
N VAL A 3 8.00 -14.42 4.18
CA VAL A 3 7.29 -13.18 3.82
C VAL A 3 6.33 -13.50 2.67
N ASN A 4 5.06 -13.74 3.01
CA ASN A 4 4.07 -14.12 2.02
C ASN A 4 3.63 -12.90 1.22
N VAL A 5 3.94 -12.93 -0.08
CA VAL A 5 3.50 -11.98 -1.09
C VAL A 5 2.91 -12.80 -2.23
N ILE A 6 1.67 -12.52 -2.61
CA ILE A 6 1.10 -12.97 -3.87
C ILE A 6 1.23 -11.80 -4.81
N ASP A 7 2.19 -11.88 -5.73
CA ASP A 7 2.58 -10.75 -6.58
C ASP A 7 1.82 -10.67 -7.91
N ARG A 8 1.07 -11.72 -8.26
CA ARG A 8 0.21 -11.85 -9.45
C ARG A 8 -1.03 -12.70 -9.15
N PHE A 9 -2.13 -12.42 -9.84
CA PHE A 9 -3.39 -13.17 -9.69
C PHE A 9 -3.58 -14.14 -10.87
N GLU A 10 -2.68 -15.10 -10.94
CA GLU A 10 -2.65 -16.17 -11.95
C GLU A 10 -2.80 -17.54 -11.27
N ASP A 11 -3.02 -18.60 -12.06
CA ASP A 11 -3.12 -20.00 -11.60
C ASP A 11 -4.04 -20.18 -10.37
N GLN A 12 -3.51 -20.75 -9.28
CA GLN A 12 -4.24 -20.96 -8.03
C GLN A 12 -4.74 -19.67 -7.36
N HIS A 13 -4.19 -18.51 -7.73
CA HIS A 13 -4.56 -17.18 -7.25
C HIS A 13 -5.46 -16.42 -8.23
N ARG A 14 -5.82 -17.01 -9.37
CA ARG A 14 -6.68 -16.38 -10.39
C ARG A 14 -8.01 -15.87 -9.85
N TYR A 15 -8.54 -16.52 -8.82
CA TYR A 15 -9.78 -16.11 -8.14
C TYR A 15 -9.69 -14.71 -7.50
N LEU A 16 -8.50 -14.14 -7.30
CA LEU A 16 -8.33 -12.77 -6.81
C LEU A 16 -8.54 -11.72 -7.91
N SER A 17 -8.34 -12.08 -9.18
CA SER A 17 -8.50 -11.19 -10.32
C SER A 17 -9.96 -10.81 -10.60
N ASN A 18 -10.22 -9.61 -11.08
CA ASN A 18 -11.54 -9.22 -11.58
C ASN A 18 -11.95 -9.95 -12.88
N PHE A 19 -10.96 -10.56 -13.55
CA PHE A 19 -11.11 -11.37 -14.76
C PHE A 19 -11.31 -12.87 -14.45
N SER A 20 -11.57 -13.22 -13.18
CA SER A 20 -11.98 -14.58 -12.82
C SER A 20 -13.45 -14.81 -13.13
N ASP A 21 -13.80 -16.02 -13.54
CA ASP A 21 -15.17 -16.43 -13.86
C ASP A 21 -16.01 -16.70 -12.60
N PHE A 22 -16.20 -15.63 -11.81
CA PHE A 22 -17.05 -15.63 -10.62
C PHE A 22 -17.96 -14.39 -10.65
N PRO A 23 -19.27 -14.58 -10.43
CA PRO A 23 -20.23 -13.49 -10.50
C PRO A 23 -19.97 -12.45 -9.43
N ALA A 24 -20.28 -11.20 -9.77
CA ALA A 24 -20.27 -10.08 -8.85
C ALA A 24 -21.55 -9.26 -9.06
N ALA A 25 -22.01 -8.60 -8.00
CA ALA A 25 -23.08 -7.63 -8.12
C ALA A 25 -22.56 -6.21 -7.87
N TYR A 26 -23.19 -5.25 -8.53
CA TYR A 26 -23.05 -3.84 -8.21
C TYR A 26 -24.44 -3.21 -8.29
N ARG A 27 -24.82 -2.52 -7.20
CA ARG A 27 -26.23 -2.19 -6.92
C ARG A 27 -27.08 -3.46 -6.98
N ASP A 28 -28.28 -3.38 -7.53
CA ASP A 28 -29.24 -4.49 -7.58
C ASP A 28 -29.06 -5.40 -8.81
N ARG A 29 -27.94 -5.30 -9.54
CA ARG A 29 -27.68 -6.09 -10.75
C ARG A 29 -26.50 -7.03 -10.60
N TRP A 30 -26.70 -8.26 -11.08
CA TRP A 30 -25.67 -9.29 -11.21
C TRP A 30 -24.96 -9.21 -12.55
N TYR A 31 -23.67 -9.52 -12.52
CA TYR A 31 -22.81 -9.56 -13.69
C TYR A 31 -21.96 -10.84 -13.71
N PRO A 32 -21.59 -11.33 -14.90
CA PRO A 32 -20.79 -12.56 -15.04
C PRO A 32 -19.46 -12.51 -14.30
N THR A 33 -18.80 -11.34 -14.25
CA THR A 33 -17.56 -11.14 -13.50
C THR A 33 -17.52 -9.76 -12.81
N ALA A 34 -16.59 -9.60 -11.88
CA ALA A 34 -16.29 -8.29 -11.29
C ALA A 34 -15.90 -7.24 -12.35
N GLU A 35 -15.19 -7.62 -13.42
CA GLU A 35 -14.87 -6.69 -14.51
C GLU A 35 -16.12 -6.18 -15.23
N HIS A 36 -17.13 -7.04 -15.44
CA HIS A 36 -18.40 -6.62 -16.04
C HIS A 36 -19.12 -5.60 -15.16
N ALA A 37 -19.22 -5.88 -13.86
CA ALA A 37 -19.84 -4.97 -12.90
C ALA A 37 -19.11 -3.61 -12.85
N PHE A 38 -17.78 -3.64 -12.79
CA PHE A 38 -16.95 -2.43 -12.73
C PHE A 38 -17.02 -1.63 -14.04
N ALA A 39 -17.01 -2.30 -15.19
CA ALA A 39 -17.15 -1.65 -16.50
C ALA A 39 -18.53 -0.99 -16.67
N ALA A 40 -19.61 -1.66 -16.23
CA ALA A 40 -20.97 -1.12 -16.30
C ALA A 40 -21.16 0.09 -15.38
N ALA A 41 -20.50 0.09 -14.22
CA ALA A 41 -20.58 1.18 -13.24
C ALA A 41 -19.99 2.52 -13.72
N LYS A 42 -19.22 2.51 -14.82
CA LYS A 42 -18.63 3.71 -15.43
C LYS A 42 -19.65 4.65 -16.06
N THR A 43 -20.84 4.16 -16.37
CA THR A 43 -21.87 4.93 -17.05
C THR A 43 -23.20 4.84 -16.30
N THR A 44 -24.08 5.79 -16.57
CA THR A 44 -25.47 5.78 -16.12
C THR A 44 -26.43 5.42 -17.25
N ASP A 45 -25.93 5.25 -18.49
CA ASP A 45 -26.73 4.88 -19.65
C ASP A 45 -27.18 3.41 -19.58
N PRO A 46 -28.49 3.13 -19.47
CA PRO A 46 -29.01 1.77 -19.36
C PRO A 46 -28.67 0.87 -20.56
N GLN A 47 -28.57 1.41 -21.77
CA GLN A 47 -28.26 0.62 -22.97
C GLN A 47 -26.82 0.12 -22.93
N TRP A 48 -25.87 0.98 -22.52
CA TRP A 48 -24.48 0.56 -22.32
C TRP A 48 -24.32 -0.43 -21.17
N ILE A 49 -25.06 -0.23 -20.07
CA ILE A 49 -25.07 -1.16 -18.94
C ILE A 49 -25.52 -2.56 -19.37
N ALA A 50 -26.64 -2.65 -20.12
CA ALA A 50 -27.13 -3.93 -20.65
C ALA A 50 -26.10 -4.57 -21.58
N ARG A 51 -25.57 -3.81 -22.54
CA ARG A 51 -24.57 -4.30 -23.49
C ARG A 51 -23.29 -4.80 -22.81
N ILE A 52 -22.85 -4.14 -21.74
CA ILE A 52 -21.70 -4.58 -20.96
C ILE A 52 -22.03 -5.85 -20.18
N ALA A 53 -23.23 -5.95 -19.59
CA ALA A 53 -23.65 -7.14 -18.86
C ALA A 53 -23.71 -8.39 -19.76
N ASP A 54 -24.09 -8.22 -21.03
CA ASP A 54 -24.22 -9.29 -22.02
C ASP A 54 -22.91 -9.56 -22.79
N ALA A 55 -21.81 -8.91 -22.42
CA ALA A 55 -20.53 -9.12 -23.08
C ALA A 55 -20.04 -10.57 -22.90
N PRO A 56 -19.46 -11.20 -23.93
CA PRO A 56 -19.10 -12.63 -23.87
C PRO A 56 -17.87 -12.93 -23.00
N SER A 57 -17.14 -11.91 -22.52
CA SER A 57 -15.95 -12.08 -21.72
C SER A 57 -15.60 -10.82 -20.92
N PRO A 58 -14.86 -10.93 -19.79
CA PRO A 58 -14.38 -9.75 -19.06
C PRO A 58 -13.53 -8.83 -19.93
N GLY A 59 -12.79 -9.37 -20.91
CA GLY A 59 -12.06 -8.58 -21.89
C GLY A 59 -12.97 -7.73 -22.78
N ALA A 60 -14.06 -8.31 -23.29
CA ALA A 60 -15.06 -7.58 -24.07
C ALA A 60 -15.79 -6.52 -23.21
N ALA A 61 -16.15 -6.87 -21.96
CA ALA A 61 -16.75 -5.93 -21.02
C ALA A 61 -15.83 -4.72 -20.75
N LYS A 62 -14.54 -4.96 -20.51
CA LYS A 62 -13.53 -3.91 -20.34
C LYS A 62 -13.41 -3.00 -21.56
N GLN A 63 -13.43 -3.58 -22.77
CA GLN A 63 -13.38 -2.82 -24.02
C GLN A 63 -14.62 -1.93 -24.20
N LEU A 64 -15.82 -2.46 -23.93
CA LEU A 64 -17.05 -1.68 -23.95
C LEU A 64 -17.03 -0.57 -22.90
N GLY A 65 -16.60 -0.87 -21.66
CA GLY A 65 -16.44 0.09 -20.58
C GLY A 65 -15.41 1.19 -20.83
N ARG A 66 -14.57 1.08 -21.87
CA ARG A 66 -13.69 2.18 -22.33
C ARG A 66 -14.39 3.14 -23.29
N ARG A 67 -15.52 2.74 -23.87
CA ARG A 67 -16.27 3.49 -24.90
C ARG A 67 -17.54 4.15 -24.37
N VAL A 68 -17.96 3.80 -23.16
CA VAL A 68 -19.19 4.35 -22.56
C VAL A 68 -19.08 5.86 -22.34
N PRO A 69 -20.22 6.59 -22.38
CA PRO A 69 -20.32 7.92 -21.78
C PRO A 69 -20.00 7.81 -20.29
N LEU A 70 -18.85 8.38 -19.89
CA LEU A 70 -18.38 8.29 -18.51
C LEU A 70 -19.24 9.19 -17.62
N ARG A 71 -19.63 8.66 -16.45
CA ARG A 71 -20.32 9.47 -15.45
C ARG A 71 -19.41 10.60 -14.92
N PRO A 72 -19.94 11.80 -14.60
CA PRO A 72 -19.12 12.97 -14.25
C PRO A 72 -18.24 12.79 -13.00
N ASP A 73 -18.69 11.97 -12.05
CA ASP A 73 -18.04 11.73 -10.75
C ASP A 73 -17.10 10.51 -10.74
N TRP A 74 -16.84 9.89 -11.90
CA TRP A 74 -16.14 8.60 -11.98
C TRP A 74 -14.79 8.59 -11.26
N GLU A 75 -13.97 9.62 -11.47
CA GLU A 75 -12.62 9.68 -10.88
C GLU A 75 -12.65 9.71 -9.34
N THR A 76 -13.73 10.26 -8.77
CA THR A 76 -13.95 10.33 -7.32
C THR A 76 -14.44 9.00 -6.76
N ILE A 77 -15.32 8.29 -7.48
CA ILE A 77 -16.01 7.12 -6.92
C ILE A 77 -15.41 5.78 -7.33
N LYS A 78 -14.53 5.72 -8.35
CA LYS A 78 -14.05 4.44 -8.92
C LYS A 78 -13.45 3.48 -7.89
N THR A 79 -12.79 4.00 -6.85
CA THR A 79 -12.23 3.20 -5.75
C THR A 79 -13.31 2.61 -4.85
N GLN A 80 -14.34 3.39 -4.54
CA GLN A 80 -15.52 2.91 -3.80
C GLN A 80 -16.28 1.86 -4.61
N VAL A 81 -16.55 2.13 -5.89
CA VAL A 81 -17.22 1.18 -6.79
C VAL A 81 -16.46 -0.14 -6.86
N MET A 82 -15.13 -0.10 -7.01
CA MET A 82 -14.32 -1.32 -7.01
C MET A 82 -14.46 -2.10 -5.69
N ARG A 83 -14.43 -1.40 -4.55
CA ARG A 83 -14.63 -2.05 -3.25
C ARG A 83 -15.98 -2.73 -3.14
N GLU A 84 -17.06 -2.09 -3.56
CA GLU A 84 -18.41 -2.67 -3.55
C GLU A 84 -18.49 -3.92 -4.44
N VAL A 85 -17.95 -3.85 -5.66
CA VAL A 85 -17.90 -4.97 -6.61
C VAL A 85 -17.11 -6.14 -6.05
N VAL A 86 -15.90 -5.88 -5.53
CA VAL A 86 -15.03 -6.91 -4.96
C VAL A 86 -15.66 -7.50 -3.71
N ALA A 87 -16.21 -6.68 -2.80
CA ALA A 87 -16.90 -7.15 -1.62
C ALA A 87 -18.07 -8.08 -1.99
N SER A 88 -18.88 -7.70 -2.98
CA SER A 88 -20.01 -8.50 -3.48
C SER A 88 -19.57 -9.86 -4.03
N LYS A 89 -18.49 -9.89 -4.84
CA LYS A 89 -17.90 -11.13 -5.38
C LYS A 89 -17.57 -12.14 -4.28
N PHE A 90 -16.93 -11.68 -3.21
CA PHE A 90 -16.51 -12.57 -2.12
C PHE A 90 -17.64 -12.85 -1.11
N ALA A 91 -18.48 -11.88 -0.79
CA ALA A 91 -19.57 -12.06 0.19
C ALA A 91 -20.64 -13.06 -0.28
N ARG A 92 -20.87 -13.16 -1.59
CA ARG A 92 -21.93 -13.99 -2.16
C ARG A 92 -21.47 -15.40 -2.57
N THR A 93 -20.17 -15.70 -2.50
CA THR A 93 -19.61 -17.02 -2.83
C THR A 93 -18.77 -17.53 -1.64
N PRO A 94 -19.36 -18.30 -0.70
CA PRO A 94 -18.68 -18.70 0.55
C PRO A 94 -17.30 -19.32 0.34
N ALA A 95 -17.15 -20.22 -0.64
CA ALA A 95 -15.86 -20.84 -0.97
C ALA A 95 -14.79 -19.81 -1.40
N LEU A 96 -15.16 -18.70 -2.05
CA LEU A 96 -14.21 -17.64 -2.38
C LEU A 96 -13.85 -16.79 -1.16
N ALA A 97 -14.84 -16.49 -0.31
CA ALA A 97 -14.58 -15.78 0.95
C ALA A 97 -13.55 -16.55 1.77
N ASP A 98 -13.69 -17.87 1.89
CA ASP A 98 -12.77 -18.71 2.64
C ASP A 98 -11.37 -18.76 2.02
N ARG A 99 -11.27 -18.83 0.68
CA ARG A 99 -9.98 -18.72 -0.02
C ARG A 99 -9.31 -17.37 0.22
N LEU A 100 -10.06 -16.26 0.17
CA LEU A 100 -9.52 -14.93 0.45
C LEU A 100 -9.08 -14.81 1.92
N ARG A 101 -9.87 -15.31 2.87
CA ARG A 101 -9.51 -15.38 4.30
C ARG A 101 -8.24 -16.20 4.52
N ALA A 102 -8.10 -17.33 3.81
CA ALA A 102 -6.95 -18.23 3.89
C ALA A 102 -5.64 -17.59 3.41
N THR A 103 -5.69 -16.47 2.68
CA THR A 103 -4.48 -15.68 2.39
C THR A 103 -3.87 -15.04 3.65
N GLY A 104 -4.56 -15.07 4.80
CA GLY A 104 -4.06 -14.53 6.06
C GLY A 104 -3.69 -13.05 5.93
N ASP A 105 -2.51 -12.65 6.40
CA ASP A 105 -2.01 -11.28 6.24
C ASP A 105 -1.10 -11.08 5.02
N THR A 106 -1.04 -12.05 4.10
CA THR A 106 -0.26 -11.98 2.85
C THR A 106 -0.51 -10.67 2.11
N LEU A 107 0.55 -10.03 1.62
CA LEU A 107 0.44 -8.89 0.72
C LEU A 107 -0.10 -9.37 -0.64
N LEU A 108 -1.23 -8.81 -1.07
CA LEU A 108 -1.82 -9.11 -2.37
C LEU A 108 -1.46 -8.00 -3.36
N VAL A 109 -0.83 -8.35 -4.48
CA VAL A 109 -0.46 -7.41 -5.54
C VAL A 109 -1.03 -7.87 -6.88
N GLU A 110 -1.73 -6.98 -7.56
CA GLU A 110 -2.15 -7.18 -8.96
C GLU A 110 -0.96 -6.86 -9.88
N GLY A 111 0.01 -7.77 -9.97
CA GLY A 111 1.09 -7.67 -10.95
C GLY A 111 0.55 -7.87 -12.37
N ASN A 112 0.84 -6.94 -13.27
CA ASN A 112 0.35 -7.00 -14.65
C ASN A 112 1.36 -6.50 -15.70
N THR A 113 1.16 -6.93 -16.94
CA THR A 113 2.02 -6.60 -18.10
C THR A 113 1.36 -5.65 -19.10
N TRP A 114 0.11 -5.23 -18.87
CA TRP A 114 -0.65 -4.34 -19.77
C TRP A 114 -0.62 -2.86 -19.37
N GLY A 115 0.24 -2.49 -18.42
CA GLY A 115 0.54 -1.08 -18.11
C GLY A 115 -0.38 -0.41 -17.09
N ASP A 116 -1.24 -1.14 -16.38
CA ASP A 116 -2.10 -0.54 -15.35
C ASP A 116 -1.37 -0.34 -14.02
N LYS A 117 -0.86 0.87 -13.81
CA LYS A 117 -0.18 1.30 -12.57
C LYS A 117 -1.13 1.76 -11.46
N PHE A 118 -2.43 1.92 -11.73
CA PHE A 118 -3.37 2.38 -10.73
C PHE A 118 -3.94 1.21 -9.94
N TRP A 119 -4.52 0.23 -10.63
CA TRP A 119 -5.09 -0.95 -9.98
C TRP A 119 -4.04 -1.97 -9.59
N GLY A 120 -2.95 -2.03 -10.35
CA GLY A 120 -1.89 -3.01 -10.15
C GLY A 120 -0.49 -2.42 -10.10
N ARG A 121 0.49 -3.31 -10.30
CA ARG A 121 1.90 -2.97 -10.47
C ARG A 121 2.43 -3.57 -11.76
N VAL A 122 3.34 -2.86 -12.42
CA VAL A 122 3.85 -3.24 -13.74
C VAL A 122 5.36 -3.21 -13.79
N PRO A 123 5.99 -3.96 -14.71
CA PRO A 123 7.39 -3.78 -15.03
C PRO A 123 7.65 -2.33 -15.46
N ASN A 124 8.71 -1.72 -14.95
CA ASN A 124 9.10 -0.36 -15.32
C ASN A 124 10.58 -0.34 -15.67
N SER A 125 10.93 0.28 -16.80
CA SER A 125 12.32 0.33 -17.27
C SER A 125 13.24 0.92 -16.20
N GLY A 126 14.39 0.29 -15.98
CA GLY A 126 15.36 0.69 -14.95
C GLY A 126 14.97 0.30 -13.51
N THR A 127 13.91 -0.49 -13.31
CA THR A 127 13.51 -1.02 -12.01
C THR A 127 13.60 -2.55 -11.96
N ARG A 128 13.90 -3.10 -10.78
CA ARG A 128 13.98 -4.55 -10.48
C ARG A 128 12.67 -5.13 -9.93
N THR A 129 11.70 -4.27 -9.64
CA THR A 129 10.43 -4.63 -9.00
C THR A 129 9.27 -4.05 -9.80
N LEU A 130 8.10 -4.67 -9.68
CA LEU A 130 6.87 -4.07 -10.19
C LEU A 130 6.57 -2.78 -9.42
N VAL A 131 6.09 -1.75 -10.11
CA VAL A 131 5.72 -0.45 -9.55
C VAL A 131 4.29 -0.06 -9.88
N GLY A 132 3.67 0.75 -9.02
CA GLY A 132 2.27 1.16 -9.12
C GLY A 132 1.54 1.09 -7.79
N ARG A 133 0.35 1.69 -7.77
CA ARG A 133 -0.44 1.94 -6.56
C ARG A 133 -1.10 0.69 -5.99
N ASN A 134 -1.26 -0.35 -6.79
CA ASN A 134 -1.85 -1.63 -6.38
C ASN A 134 -3.23 -1.47 -5.69
N MET A 135 -4.09 -0.58 -6.20
CA MET A 135 -5.37 -0.30 -5.56
C MET A 135 -6.29 -1.53 -5.49
N LEU A 136 -6.17 -2.49 -6.42
CA LEU A 136 -6.96 -3.73 -6.39
C LEU A 136 -6.50 -4.63 -5.25
N GLY A 137 -5.18 -4.85 -5.12
CA GLY A 137 -4.61 -5.61 -4.01
C GLY A 137 -4.99 -5.01 -2.65
N ARG A 138 -4.93 -3.68 -2.52
CA ARG A 138 -5.40 -2.96 -1.31
C ARG A 138 -6.89 -3.19 -1.04
N THR A 139 -7.72 -3.13 -2.08
CA THR A 139 -9.16 -3.40 -1.98
C THR A 139 -9.43 -4.82 -1.49
N LEU A 140 -8.74 -5.82 -2.06
CA LEU A 140 -8.88 -7.23 -1.66
C LEU A 140 -8.48 -7.43 -0.19
N MET A 141 -7.39 -6.81 0.26
CA MET A 141 -6.95 -6.90 1.66
C MET A 141 -7.92 -6.20 2.63
N ALA A 142 -8.56 -5.12 2.21
CA ALA A 142 -9.61 -4.46 2.99
C ALA A 142 -10.86 -5.35 3.11
N VAL A 143 -11.35 -5.90 1.99
CA VAL A 143 -12.47 -6.85 1.97
C VAL A 143 -12.15 -8.10 2.80
N ARG A 144 -10.92 -8.63 2.72
CA ARG A 144 -10.45 -9.73 3.57
C ARG A 144 -10.56 -9.39 5.05
N SER A 145 -10.18 -8.18 5.44
CA SER A 145 -10.28 -7.71 6.83
C SER A 145 -11.73 -7.66 7.31
N GLU A 146 -12.64 -7.19 6.46
CA GLU A 146 -14.08 -7.15 6.74
C GLU A 146 -14.67 -8.55 6.89
N LEU A 147 -14.29 -9.48 6.00
CA LEU A 147 -14.74 -10.89 6.06
C LEU A 147 -14.28 -11.61 7.32
N HIS A 148 -13.16 -11.20 7.92
CA HIS A 148 -12.68 -11.70 9.23
C HIS A 148 -13.32 -10.98 10.42
N GLY A 149 -14.14 -9.94 10.19
CA GLY A 149 -14.70 -9.11 11.26
C GLY A 149 -13.64 -8.33 12.02
N HIS A 150 -12.47 -8.08 11.42
CA HIS A 150 -11.40 -7.35 12.09
C HIS A 150 -11.76 -5.87 12.26
N PRO A 151 -11.37 -5.23 13.38
CA PRO A 151 -11.62 -3.82 13.60
C PRO A 151 -10.83 -2.97 12.60
N ALA A 152 -11.38 -1.80 12.24
CA ALA A 152 -10.72 -0.85 11.32
C ALA A 152 -9.37 -0.32 11.83
N THR A 153 -9.09 -0.48 13.12
CA THR A 153 -7.84 -0.13 13.79
C THR A 153 -6.78 -1.24 13.71
N ARG A 154 -7.08 -2.40 13.11
CA ARG A 154 -6.09 -3.46 12.88
C ARG A 154 -5.19 -3.09 11.69
N TRP A 155 -3.89 -2.99 11.92
CA TRP A 155 -2.91 -2.59 10.89
C TRP A 155 -1.75 -3.58 10.81
N PRO A 156 -1.88 -4.69 10.06
CA PRO A 156 -0.84 -5.71 9.92
C PRO A 156 0.55 -5.17 9.56
N ARG A 157 0.59 -4.12 8.73
CA ARG A 157 1.82 -3.45 8.29
C ARG A 157 1.81 -1.96 8.59
N ALA A 158 2.89 -1.47 9.19
CA ALA A 158 3.12 -0.05 9.47
C ALA A 158 4.37 0.45 8.74
N ALA A 159 4.23 1.47 7.89
CA ALA A 159 5.36 2.11 7.23
C ALA A 159 5.80 3.36 7.96
N LEU A 160 7.09 3.71 7.88
CA LEU A 160 7.56 5.01 8.30
C LEU A 160 8.05 5.85 7.11
N THR A 161 7.67 7.12 7.11
CA THR A 161 8.30 8.17 6.31
C THR A 161 8.67 9.33 7.23
N GLY A 162 9.87 9.87 7.09
CA GLY A 162 10.34 10.88 8.04
C GLY A 162 11.54 11.67 7.57
N HIS A 163 11.86 12.71 8.34
CA HIS A 163 13.03 13.53 8.09
C HIS A 163 14.33 12.74 8.27
N ARG A 164 15.32 13.09 7.45
CA ARG A 164 16.70 12.61 7.60
C ARG A 164 17.30 13.16 8.89
N GLU A 165 18.27 12.46 9.45
CA GLU A 165 18.92 12.84 10.73
C GLU A 165 19.35 14.31 10.78
N LYS A 166 19.95 14.83 9.69
CA LYS A 166 20.41 16.23 9.60
C LYS A 166 19.31 17.29 9.71
N LEU A 167 18.05 16.90 9.49
CA LEU A 167 16.88 17.76 9.58
C LEU A 167 16.20 17.65 10.97
N ILE A 168 16.78 16.89 11.89
CA ILE A 168 16.26 16.65 13.24
C ILE A 168 17.30 17.16 14.24
N ALA A 169 16.88 18.13 15.05
CA ALA A 169 17.72 18.76 16.05
C ALA A 169 18.27 17.72 17.05
N PRO A 170 19.58 17.74 17.40
CA PRO A 170 20.21 16.75 18.27
C PRO A 170 19.45 16.47 19.57
N GLU A 171 19.00 17.53 20.24
CA GLU A 171 18.29 17.49 21.52
C GLU A 171 16.89 16.85 21.45
N VAL A 172 16.38 16.57 20.25
CA VAL A 172 15.09 15.90 20.02
C VAL A 172 15.28 14.40 19.72
N ARG A 173 16.49 13.97 19.33
CA ARG A 173 16.73 12.63 18.79
C ARG A 173 16.47 11.52 19.80
N ASP A 174 16.84 11.70 21.07
CA ASP A 174 16.63 10.69 22.12
C ASP A 174 15.14 10.51 22.43
N TRP A 175 14.41 11.63 22.51
CA TRP A 175 12.96 11.61 22.66
C TRP A 175 12.30 10.91 21.46
N LEU A 176 12.68 11.26 20.23
CA LEU A 176 12.11 10.67 19.03
C LEU A 176 12.39 9.16 18.95
N ASN A 177 13.61 8.72 19.28
CA ASN A 177 13.96 7.31 19.35
C ASN A 177 13.10 6.56 20.38
N SER A 178 12.90 7.14 21.56
CA SER A 178 12.04 6.58 22.60
C SER A 178 10.59 6.49 22.16
N GLU A 179 10.10 7.52 21.47
CA GLU A 179 8.74 7.59 20.94
C GLU A 179 8.51 6.56 19.82
N LEU A 180 9.47 6.38 18.91
CA LEU A 180 9.39 5.35 17.88
C LEU A 180 9.34 3.94 18.47
N ARG A 181 10.15 3.64 19.51
CA ARG A 181 10.09 2.37 20.24
C ARG A 181 8.74 2.15 20.92
N ARG A 182 8.23 3.17 21.61
CA ARG A 182 6.91 3.14 22.24
C ARG A 182 5.82 2.86 21.21
N LEU A 183 5.87 3.50 20.04
CA LEU A 183 4.91 3.30 18.96
C LEU A 183 5.01 1.92 18.33
N ALA A 184 6.21 1.38 18.12
CA ALA A 184 6.36 0.02 17.58
C ALA A 184 5.72 -1.03 18.50
N VAL A 185 5.92 -0.91 19.82
CA VAL A 185 5.26 -1.76 20.83
C VAL A 185 3.74 -1.56 20.81
N LYS A 186 3.27 -0.31 20.81
CA LYS A 186 1.82 -0.01 20.75
C LYS A 186 1.16 -0.57 19.49
N LEU A 187 1.79 -0.43 18.34
CA LEU A 187 1.30 -0.97 17.07
C LEU A 187 1.20 -2.50 17.11
N ARG A 188 2.20 -3.17 17.70
CA ARG A 188 2.15 -4.61 17.92
C ARG A 188 0.97 -5.03 18.80
N ASP A 189 0.89 -4.44 19.99
CA ASP A 189 0.01 -4.92 21.06
C ASP A 189 -1.45 -4.49 20.84
N ASP A 190 -1.67 -3.24 20.39
CA ASP A 190 -3.02 -2.67 20.29
C ASP A 190 -3.60 -2.75 18.86
N HIS A 191 -2.74 -2.85 17.85
CA HIS A 191 -3.15 -2.79 16.43
C HIS A 191 -2.82 -4.08 15.66
N GLN A 192 -2.30 -5.09 16.34
CA GLN A 192 -1.89 -6.38 15.76
C GLN A 192 -0.93 -6.21 14.57
N THR A 193 -0.10 -5.16 14.59
CA THR A 193 0.96 -4.99 13.62
C THR A 193 2.01 -6.06 13.86
N HIS A 194 2.35 -6.81 12.82
CA HIS A 194 3.44 -7.79 12.86
C HIS A 194 4.60 -7.42 11.92
N THR A 195 4.46 -6.35 11.13
CA THR A 195 5.45 -5.95 10.13
C THR A 195 5.65 -4.44 10.10
N GLY A 196 6.92 -4.00 10.13
CA GLY A 196 7.32 -2.61 9.97
C GLY A 196 8.08 -2.37 8.68
N ASN A 197 7.63 -1.42 7.86
CA ASN A 197 8.29 -1.03 6.61
C ASN A 197 9.22 0.18 6.84
N SER A 198 10.45 0.11 6.36
CA SER A 198 11.44 1.19 6.42
C SER A 198 12.19 1.32 5.11
N GLY A 199 12.56 2.54 4.71
CA GLY A 199 13.43 2.73 3.55
C GLY A 199 14.91 2.82 3.85
N LEU A 200 15.30 2.48 5.09
CA LEU A 200 16.69 2.40 5.54
C LEU A 200 17.53 3.65 5.26
N ALA A 201 16.86 4.80 5.23
CA ALA A 201 17.46 6.11 5.14
C ALA A 201 18.00 6.54 6.51
N THR A 202 19.09 7.30 6.54
CA THR A 202 19.62 7.85 7.79
C THR A 202 18.58 8.68 8.56
N GLY A 203 18.58 8.57 9.89
CA GLY A 203 17.63 9.22 10.78
C GLY A 203 16.37 8.39 10.99
N SER A 204 15.20 8.99 10.74
CA SER A 204 13.91 8.41 11.10
C SER A 204 13.70 6.99 10.58
N ASP A 205 14.06 6.70 9.32
CA ASP A 205 13.90 5.37 8.73
C ASP A 205 14.76 4.30 9.46
N THR A 206 16.05 4.57 9.73
CA THR A 206 16.91 3.64 10.49
C THR A 206 16.51 3.49 11.95
N TRP A 207 16.08 4.58 12.61
CA TRP A 207 15.59 4.53 13.99
C TRP A 207 14.29 3.74 14.10
N TRP A 208 13.38 3.90 13.13
CA TRP A 208 12.18 3.08 13.02
C TRP A 208 12.50 1.60 12.78
N ALA A 209 13.42 1.29 11.87
CA ALA A 209 13.83 -0.09 11.62
C ALA A 209 14.41 -0.75 12.89
N GLY A 210 15.20 -0.01 13.68
CA GLY A 210 15.66 -0.47 14.99
C GLY A 210 14.49 -0.73 15.95
N ALA A 211 13.56 0.22 16.07
CA ALA A 211 12.38 0.07 16.93
C ALA A 211 11.48 -1.11 16.53
N VAL A 212 11.33 -1.38 15.22
CA VAL A 212 10.59 -2.54 14.68
C VAL A 212 11.24 -3.84 15.15
N LEU A 213 12.57 -3.96 15.04
CA LEU A 213 13.30 -5.15 15.48
C LEU A 213 13.28 -5.30 17.00
N ASP A 214 13.43 -4.20 17.76
CA ASP A 214 13.34 -4.19 19.23
C ASP A 214 11.95 -4.66 19.70
N ALA A 215 10.89 -4.28 18.98
CA ALA A 215 9.52 -4.72 19.23
C ALA A 215 9.21 -6.14 18.74
N ARG A 216 10.20 -6.86 18.16
CA ARG A 216 10.05 -8.21 17.59
C ARG A 216 9.05 -8.27 16.42
N LEU A 217 8.98 -7.20 15.63
CA LEU A 217 8.22 -7.13 14.39
C LEU A 217 9.11 -7.53 13.21
N ALA A 218 8.51 -8.10 12.16
CA ALA A 218 9.20 -8.36 10.91
C ALA A 218 9.59 -7.03 10.23
N LEU A 219 10.86 -6.85 9.89
CA LEU A 219 11.34 -5.67 9.17
C LEU A 219 11.28 -5.89 7.65
N TRP A 220 10.53 -5.05 6.95
CA TRP A 220 10.56 -4.96 5.49
C TRP A 220 11.31 -3.71 5.05
N ALA A 221 12.42 -3.92 4.35
CA ALA A 221 13.30 -2.88 3.86
C ALA A 221 13.00 -2.51 2.40
N TYR A 222 12.97 -1.23 2.09
CA TYR A 222 12.74 -0.69 0.75
C TYR A 222 13.88 0.24 0.35
N GLN A 223 14.77 -0.19 -0.53
CA GLN A 223 15.90 0.61 -1.00
C GLN A 223 15.65 1.13 -2.42
N PRO A 224 16.01 2.38 -2.74
CA PRO A 224 15.93 2.91 -4.10
C PRO A 224 16.98 2.25 -5.02
N PHE A 225 18.17 1.94 -4.49
CA PHE A 225 19.26 1.25 -5.19
C PHE A 225 20.27 0.67 -4.16
N PRO A 226 21.12 -0.29 -4.54
CA PRO A 226 22.00 -0.99 -3.59
C PRO A 226 23.00 -0.07 -2.86
N GLN A 227 23.64 0.85 -3.58
CA GLN A 227 24.70 1.75 -3.09
C GLN A 227 24.17 2.98 -2.31
N GLN A 228 22.93 2.95 -1.83
CA GLN A 228 22.32 4.10 -1.14
C GLN A 228 23.19 4.64 0.02
N ALA A 229 23.92 3.74 0.70
CA ALA A 229 24.68 4.03 1.90
C ALA A 229 26.15 4.43 1.65
N ASP A 230 26.65 4.28 0.42
CA ASP A 230 28.05 4.57 0.06
C ASP A 230 28.49 6.00 0.40
N PRO A 231 27.64 7.03 0.28
CA PRO A 231 28.03 8.40 0.64
C PRO A 231 28.07 8.67 2.15
N TRP A 232 27.64 7.73 3.01
CA TRP A 232 27.51 7.97 4.45
C TRP A 232 28.81 7.66 5.20
N THR A 233 28.95 8.27 6.38
CA THR A 233 30.04 7.95 7.33
C THR A 233 29.93 6.51 7.83
N GLN A 234 30.98 6.02 8.50
CA GLN A 234 31.09 4.62 8.90
C GLN A 234 29.92 4.15 9.78
N THR A 235 29.54 4.93 10.80
CA THR A 235 28.50 4.54 11.75
C THR A 235 27.12 4.35 11.09
N PRO A 236 26.55 5.32 10.34
CA PRO A 236 25.28 5.11 9.63
C PRO A 236 25.35 4.02 8.56
N ARG A 237 26.52 3.83 7.92
CA ARG A 237 26.71 2.77 6.92
C ARG A 237 26.65 1.38 7.55
N HIS A 238 27.34 1.19 8.69
CA HIS A 238 27.29 -0.05 9.46
C HIS A 238 25.88 -0.34 9.97
N GLU A 239 25.20 0.67 10.51
CA GLU A 239 23.82 0.51 10.99
C GLU A 239 22.86 0.11 9.86
N HIS A 240 22.98 0.74 8.69
CA HIS A 240 22.21 0.37 7.51
C HIS A 240 22.46 -1.09 7.08
N ALA A 241 23.71 -1.53 7.01
CA ALA A 241 24.05 -2.91 6.66
C ALA A 241 23.44 -3.90 7.66
N ARG A 242 23.60 -3.63 8.96
CA ARG A 242 23.00 -4.43 10.04
C ARG A 242 21.48 -4.55 9.90
N LEU A 243 20.79 -3.45 9.65
CA LEU A 243 19.33 -3.43 9.51
C LEU A 243 18.88 -4.15 8.23
N ARG A 244 19.57 -3.94 7.12
CA ARG A 244 19.30 -4.61 5.84
C ARG A 244 19.46 -6.12 5.97
N ASP A 245 20.52 -6.59 6.60
CA ASP A 245 20.82 -8.01 6.73
C ASP A 245 19.85 -8.73 7.70
N ARG A 246 19.21 -7.97 8.60
CA ARG A 246 18.14 -8.46 9.50
C ARG A 246 16.74 -8.31 8.93
N ALA A 247 16.57 -7.66 7.78
CA ALA A 247 15.25 -7.50 7.16
C ALA A 247 14.75 -8.83 6.62
N GLU A 248 13.52 -9.22 6.95
CA GLU A 248 12.90 -10.44 6.42
C GLU A 248 12.56 -10.30 4.93
N ARG A 249 12.42 -9.05 4.46
CA ARG A 249 12.22 -8.72 3.05
C ARG A 249 13.04 -7.50 2.69
N LEU A 250 13.72 -7.59 1.54
CA LEU A 250 14.37 -6.45 0.91
C LEU A 250 13.79 -6.22 -0.49
N VAL A 251 13.20 -5.04 -0.70
CA VAL A 251 12.78 -4.56 -2.01
C VAL A 251 13.79 -3.52 -2.49
N VAL A 252 14.45 -3.79 -3.61
CA VAL A 252 15.35 -2.82 -4.26
C VAL A 252 14.68 -2.30 -5.52
N VAL A 253 14.52 -0.99 -5.65
CA VAL A 253 13.79 -0.38 -6.77
C VAL A 253 14.56 -0.50 -8.07
N GLY A 254 15.81 -0.03 -8.14
CA GLY A 254 16.62 -0.08 -9.37
C GLY A 254 18.08 -0.45 -9.12
N ASP A 255 18.83 -0.65 -10.20
CA ASP A 255 20.24 -1.08 -10.13
C ASP A 255 21.21 0.01 -9.66
N ARG A 256 20.86 1.27 -9.90
CA ARG A 256 21.76 2.43 -9.74
C ARG A 256 20.99 3.66 -9.25
N TYR A 257 21.75 4.70 -8.91
CA TYR A 257 21.19 6.00 -8.57
C TYR A 257 20.26 6.53 -9.67
N SER A 258 19.05 6.91 -9.28
CA SER A 258 18.12 7.70 -10.08
C SER A 258 17.19 8.45 -9.13
N ASN A 259 16.89 9.71 -9.43
CA ASN A 259 15.95 10.50 -8.63
C ASN A 259 14.58 9.82 -8.56
N GLY A 260 14.13 9.17 -9.65
CA GLY A 260 12.87 8.44 -9.70
C GLY A 260 12.81 7.25 -8.74
N ASN A 261 13.95 6.61 -8.46
CA ASN A 261 13.97 5.43 -7.58
C ASN A 261 13.60 5.77 -6.14
N PHE A 262 13.87 7.00 -5.67
CA PHE A 262 13.47 7.43 -4.33
C PHE A 262 11.96 7.59 -4.19
N ASP A 263 11.30 8.12 -5.21
CA ASP A 263 9.85 8.32 -5.21
C ASP A 263 9.12 6.98 -5.37
N LEU A 264 9.55 6.15 -6.31
CA LEU A 264 9.06 4.77 -6.48
C LEU A 264 9.25 3.93 -5.21
N ARG A 265 10.38 4.10 -4.50
CA ARG A 265 10.60 3.45 -3.20
C ARG A 265 9.53 3.85 -2.20
N ASN A 266 9.19 5.14 -2.13
CA ASN A 266 8.15 5.63 -1.23
C ASN A 266 6.75 5.12 -1.64
N GLU A 267 6.45 5.08 -2.94
CA GLU A 267 5.19 4.50 -3.46
C GLU A 267 5.02 3.05 -2.99
N LEU A 268 6.06 2.22 -3.11
CA LEU A 268 6.03 0.82 -2.70
C LEU A 268 5.96 0.66 -1.18
N LEU A 269 6.83 1.37 -0.44
CA LEU A 269 6.92 1.29 1.02
C LEU A 269 5.59 1.66 1.69
N ILE A 270 4.96 2.75 1.23
CA ILE A 270 3.68 3.22 1.76
C ILE A 270 2.52 2.36 1.22
N GLY A 271 2.56 2.03 -0.07
CA GLY A 271 1.50 1.25 -0.73
C GLY A 271 1.33 -0.16 -0.16
N ASP A 272 2.38 -0.74 0.44
CA ASP A 272 2.33 -2.04 1.11
C ASP A 272 1.83 -1.95 2.57
N ALA A 273 1.65 -0.75 3.14
CA ALA A 273 1.27 -0.56 4.53
C ALA A 273 -0.22 -0.27 4.74
N ASN A 274 -0.69 -0.54 5.96
CA ASN A 274 -2.04 -0.23 6.43
C ASN A 274 -2.08 1.12 7.15
N VAL A 275 -0.99 1.49 7.83
CA VAL A 275 -0.81 2.76 8.55
C VAL A 275 0.57 3.34 8.27
N VAL A 276 0.69 4.67 8.33
CA VAL A 276 1.96 5.37 8.18
C VAL A 276 2.32 6.14 9.45
N VAL A 277 3.52 5.92 9.97
CA VAL A 277 4.15 6.76 10.99
C VAL A 277 4.94 7.86 10.27
N ALA A 278 4.57 9.11 10.52
CA ALA A 278 5.09 10.28 9.84
C ALA A 278 5.89 11.16 10.81
N VAL A 279 7.22 11.12 10.74
CA VAL A 279 8.09 12.00 11.54
C VAL A 279 8.26 13.33 10.81
N ARG A 280 7.74 14.42 11.39
CA ARG A 280 7.68 15.72 10.73
C ARG A 280 8.01 16.90 11.64
N ASP A 281 8.70 17.88 11.08
CA ASP A 281 8.69 19.27 11.52
C ASP A 281 7.69 20.02 10.62
N PRO A 282 6.58 20.57 11.15
CA PRO A 282 5.63 21.34 10.36
C PRO A 282 6.23 22.54 9.62
N ALA A 283 7.38 23.07 10.08
CA ALA A 283 8.07 24.15 9.38
C ALA A 283 8.70 23.71 8.05
N ILE A 284 8.94 22.40 7.87
CA ILE A 284 9.48 21.84 6.63
C ILE A 284 8.31 21.50 5.69
N THR A 285 8.10 22.35 4.69
CA THR A 285 6.96 22.26 3.75
C THR A 285 7.32 21.63 2.41
N ARG A 286 8.58 21.22 2.20
CA ARG A 286 9.07 20.61 0.97
C ARG A 286 9.98 19.42 1.26
N GLY A 287 10.19 18.58 0.25
CA GLY A 287 11.10 17.43 0.30
C GLY A 287 10.38 16.08 0.25
N GLY A 288 11.17 15.00 0.35
CA GLY A 288 10.69 13.63 0.11
C GLY A 288 9.55 13.20 1.03
N THR A 289 9.64 13.49 2.33
CA THR A 289 8.61 13.15 3.33
C THR A 289 7.28 13.84 3.02
N VAL A 290 7.32 15.14 2.71
CA VAL A 290 6.13 15.92 2.37
C VAL A 290 5.49 15.41 1.08
N SER A 291 6.31 15.15 0.05
CA SER A 291 5.84 14.57 -1.21
C SER A 291 5.20 13.20 -1.01
N ALA A 292 5.82 12.33 -0.20
CA ALA A 292 5.31 10.99 0.07
C ALA A 292 3.96 11.01 0.80
N LEU A 293 3.81 11.88 1.80
CA LEU A 293 2.52 12.08 2.49
C LEU A 293 1.43 12.54 1.53
N ARG A 294 1.72 13.59 0.75
CA ARG A 294 0.76 14.17 -0.20
C ARG A 294 0.35 13.19 -1.29
N ASN A 295 1.30 12.43 -1.84
CA ASN A 295 1.05 11.62 -3.03
C ASN A 295 0.51 10.21 -2.70
N TYR A 296 0.89 9.65 -1.55
CA TYR A 296 0.68 8.22 -1.26
C TYR A 296 -0.14 7.93 0.00
N CYS A 297 -0.32 8.90 0.91
CA CYS A 297 -1.05 8.67 2.16
C CYS A 297 -2.52 9.12 2.14
N ILE A 298 -3.03 9.65 1.02
CA ILE A 298 -4.42 10.14 0.95
C ILE A 298 -5.40 9.03 1.36
N GLY A 299 -6.24 9.33 2.36
CA GLY A 299 -7.24 8.39 2.88
C GLY A 299 -6.69 7.28 3.79
N MET A 300 -5.38 7.25 4.05
CA MET A 300 -4.76 6.28 4.96
C MET A 300 -4.74 6.80 6.40
N PRO A 301 -4.76 5.90 7.41
CA PRO A 301 -4.39 6.25 8.77
C PRO A 301 -2.93 6.74 8.83
N VAL A 302 -2.70 7.88 9.47
CA VAL A 302 -1.37 8.47 9.66
C VAL A 302 -1.16 8.85 11.12
N ILE A 303 -0.14 8.28 11.74
CA ILE A 303 0.36 8.65 13.06
C ILE A 303 1.46 9.70 12.87
N THR A 304 1.18 10.94 13.22
CA THR A 304 2.12 12.06 13.07
C THR A 304 2.93 12.26 14.34
N ILE A 305 4.25 12.19 14.24
CA ILE A 305 5.18 12.62 15.29
C ILE A 305 5.70 14.01 14.93
N ASN A 306 5.29 15.01 15.68
CA ASN A 306 5.73 16.39 15.51
C ASN A 306 6.98 16.64 16.35
N VAL A 307 8.14 16.72 15.68
CA VAL A 307 9.44 16.86 16.36
C VAL A 307 9.64 18.22 17.04
N ARG A 308 8.94 19.27 16.59
CA ARG A 308 9.02 20.62 17.17
C ARG A 308 8.23 20.71 18.48
N THR A 309 7.03 20.13 18.53
CA THR A 309 6.16 20.18 19.72
C THR A 309 6.31 18.95 20.62
N ARG A 310 7.06 17.94 20.18
CA ARG A 310 7.21 16.64 20.85
C ARG A 310 5.86 15.97 21.13
N ARG A 311 4.92 16.08 20.18
CA ARG A 311 3.57 15.51 20.26
C ARG A 311 3.36 14.48 19.17
N THR A 312 2.61 13.44 19.53
CA THR A 312 2.17 12.41 18.59
C THR A 312 0.65 12.45 18.47
N THR A 313 0.15 12.51 17.24
CA THR A 313 -1.28 12.52 16.93
C THR A 313 -1.61 11.44 15.92
N ILE A 314 -2.89 11.08 15.81
CA ILE A 314 -3.36 10.15 14.80
C ILE A 314 -4.50 10.77 13.98
N SER A 315 -4.43 10.60 12.68
CA SER A 315 -5.56 10.83 11.76
C SER A 315 -5.97 9.48 11.19
N THR A 316 -7.27 9.19 11.21
CA THR A 316 -7.84 7.96 10.63
C THR A 316 -7.90 8.00 9.10
N ALA A 317 -7.89 9.19 8.50
CA ALA A 317 -7.84 9.40 7.06
C ALA A 317 -7.07 10.68 6.76
N PHE A 318 -5.83 10.54 6.27
CA PHE A 318 -4.99 11.68 5.95
C PHE A 318 -5.52 12.46 4.75
N ARG A 319 -5.58 13.78 4.94
CA ARG A 319 -5.86 14.76 3.89
C ARG A 319 -4.69 15.73 3.86
N PRO A 320 -4.10 16.00 2.68
CA PRO A 320 -3.11 17.05 2.57
C PRO A 320 -3.75 18.37 2.98
N HIS A 321 -3.02 19.19 3.74
CA HIS A 321 -3.44 20.57 3.96
C HIS A 321 -3.36 21.33 2.62
N PRO A 322 -4.32 22.24 2.35
CA PRO A 322 -4.35 23.02 1.11
C PRO A 322 -3.07 23.84 0.90
#